data_AF-A0A2C6KII3-F1
#
_entry.id   AF-A0A2C6KII3-F1
#
_cell.length_a   1.000
_cell.length_b   1.000
_cell.length_c   1.000
_cell.angle_alpha   90.00
_cell.angle_beta   90.00
_cell.angle_gamma   90.00
#
_symmetry.space_group_name_H-M   'P 1'
#
loop_
_entity.id
_entity.type
_entity.pdbx_description
1 polymer ?
#
loop_
_entity_poly.entity_id
_entity_poly.type
_entity_poly.pdbx_seq_one_letter_code
_entity_poly.pdbx_strand_id
1 'polypeptide(L)'
;MAFHPREYSFVSCAADKIKVWRCPLGQFERNIEGHNAIVNCCAIKEDGDSSVLIAGTTNGQLHFWDWSSGYKFDTIQSRVQPGSLESENGIFCCALDKSETRLLTGECDKTIKVWKMDEEATEESHPVQWKPSRSVKRY
;
A
#
# COMPACT_ATOMS: atom_id res chain seq x y z
N MET A 1 -6.23 5.73 7.07
CA MET A 1 -6.74 6.65 6.04
C MET A 1 -5.56 7.45 5.53
N ALA A 2 -5.49 7.75 4.24
CA ALA A 2 -4.46 8.62 3.67
C ALA A 2 -5.10 9.55 2.64
N PHE A 3 -4.59 10.77 2.53
CA PHE A 3 -5.01 11.72 1.49
C PHE A 3 -4.10 11.56 0.29
N HIS A 4 -4.69 11.64 -0.90
CA HIS A 4 -3.88 11.76 -2.08
C HIS A 4 -3.26 13.18 -2.09
N PRO A 5 -1.94 13.31 -2.29
CA PRO A 5 -1.24 14.59 -2.25
C PRO A 5 -1.68 15.59 -3.33
N ARG A 6 -1.85 15.17 -4.59
CA ARG A 6 -2.39 16.02 -5.68
C ARG A 6 -3.88 15.89 -5.95
N GLU A 7 -4.39 14.67 -6.09
CA GLU A 7 -5.80 14.46 -6.33
C GLU A 7 -6.62 14.87 -5.10
N TYR A 8 -7.75 15.53 -5.33
CA TYR A 8 -8.67 15.88 -4.25
C TYR A 8 -9.51 14.64 -3.83
N SER A 9 -8.81 13.61 -3.40
CA SER A 9 -9.30 12.27 -3.06
C SER A 9 -8.58 11.73 -1.83
N PHE A 10 -9.18 10.74 -1.18
CA PHE A 10 -8.58 10.06 -0.04
C PHE A 10 -8.95 8.57 -0.04
N VAL A 11 -8.16 7.79 0.69
CA VAL A 11 -8.33 6.35 0.82
C VAL A 11 -8.67 5.99 2.27
N SER A 12 -9.71 5.18 2.45
CA SER A 12 -10.01 4.52 3.71
C SER A 12 -9.59 3.05 3.63
N CYS A 13 -8.86 2.60 4.64
CA CYS A 13 -8.32 1.25 4.73
C CYS A 13 -9.16 0.49 5.76
N ALA A 14 -9.61 -0.71 5.41
CA ALA A 14 -10.50 -1.54 6.22
C ALA A 14 -10.11 -3.02 6.09
N ALA A 15 -10.78 -3.89 6.85
CA ALA A 15 -10.54 -5.33 6.83
C ALA A 15 -11.05 -6.02 5.55
N ASP A 16 -12.07 -5.45 4.91
CA ASP A 16 -12.73 -6.03 3.73
C ASP A 16 -12.12 -5.51 2.42
N LYS A 17 -12.14 -4.19 2.24
CA LYS A 17 -11.70 -3.51 1.03
C LYS A 17 -11.11 -2.16 1.37
N ILE A 18 -10.13 -1.77 0.57
CA ILE A 18 -9.64 -0.40 0.57
C ILE A 18 -10.56 0.39 -0.36
N LYS A 19 -11.08 1.52 0.10
CA LYS A 19 -12.03 2.35 -0.66
C LYS A 19 -11.42 3.70 -0.96
N VAL A 20 -11.59 4.15 -2.19
CA VAL A 20 -11.19 5.48 -2.67
C VAL A 20 -12.41 6.38 -2.73
N TRP A 21 -12.25 7.59 -2.22
CA TRP A 21 -13.30 8.59 -2.09
C TRP A 21 -12.86 9.90 -2.72
N ARG A 22 -13.78 10.56 -3.40
CA ARG A 22 -13.57 11.88 -4.01
C ARG A 22 -14.16 12.99 -3.15
N CYS A 23 -13.38 14.03 -2.92
CA CYS A 23 -13.80 15.23 -2.21
C CYS A 23 -14.48 16.24 -3.17
N PRO A 24 -15.29 17.19 -2.67
CA PRO A 24 -15.55 17.48 -1.25
C PRO A 24 -16.67 16.63 -0.62
N LEU A 25 -17.53 16.03 -1.43
CA LEU A 25 -18.74 15.36 -0.93
C LEU A 25 -18.50 13.96 -0.37
N GLY A 26 -17.27 13.42 -0.45
CA GLY A 26 -16.96 12.05 -0.03
C GLY A 26 -17.65 11.02 -0.92
N GLN A 27 -17.71 11.27 -2.23
CA GLN A 27 -18.31 10.34 -3.17
C GLN A 27 -17.43 9.10 -3.31
N PHE A 28 -18.04 7.92 -3.23
CA PHE A 28 -17.33 6.67 -3.47
C PHE A 28 -16.93 6.59 -4.95
N GLU A 29 -15.64 6.36 -5.21
CA GLU A 29 -15.12 6.29 -6.58
C GLU A 29 -14.86 4.84 -7.00
N ARG A 30 -14.14 4.07 -6.18
CA ARG A 30 -13.79 2.66 -6.48
C ARG A 30 -13.28 1.89 -5.26
N ASN A 31 -13.26 0.57 -5.40
CA ASN A 31 -12.58 -0.33 -4.48
C ASN A 31 -11.19 -0.70 -5.02
N ILE A 32 -10.24 -0.85 -4.11
CA ILE A 32 -8.93 -1.46 -4.35
C ILE A 32 -8.96 -2.84 -3.68
N GLU A 33 -8.77 -3.88 -4.49
CA GLU A 33 -8.91 -5.27 -4.10
C GLU A 33 -7.55 -6.01 -4.11
N GLY A 34 -7.54 -7.26 -3.64
CA GLY A 34 -6.36 -8.14 -3.71
C GLY A 34 -5.55 -8.26 -2.42
N HIS A 35 -6.01 -7.69 -1.30
CA HIS A 35 -5.50 -8.04 0.04
C HIS A 35 -6.44 -9.04 0.70
N ASN A 36 -5.87 -9.97 1.46
CA ASN A 36 -6.62 -11.01 2.18
C ASN A 36 -6.46 -10.90 3.71
N ALA A 37 -5.95 -9.76 4.19
CA ALA A 37 -5.65 -9.52 5.60
C ALA A 37 -6.10 -8.13 6.02
N ILE A 38 -6.32 -7.96 7.33
CA ILE A 38 -6.74 -6.68 7.91
C ILE A 38 -5.66 -5.64 7.69
N VAL A 39 -6.01 -4.56 6.99
CA VAL A 39 -5.14 -3.41 6.74
C VAL A 39 -5.24 -2.43 7.90
N ASN A 40 -4.13 -2.17 8.58
CA ASN A 40 -4.09 -1.24 9.71
C ASN A 40 -3.67 0.17 9.30
N CYS A 41 -2.78 0.26 8.31
CA CYS A 41 -2.18 1.51 7.90
C CYS A 41 -2.02 1.58 6.38
N CYS A 42 -1.98 2.80 5.88
CA CYS A 42 -1.75 3.05 4.47
C CYS A 42 -1.10 4.42 4.25
N ALA A 43 -0.29 4.52 3.21
CA ALA A 43 0.41 5.73 2.77
C ALA A 43 0.34 5.82 1.24
N ILE A 44 0.42 7.03 0.70
CA ILE A 44 0.43 7.27 -0.75
C ILE A 44 1.73 7.98 -1.08
N LYS A 45 2.48 7.41 -2.03
CA LYS A 45 3.69 7.99 -2.63
C LYS A 45 3.32 8.63 -3.96
N GLU A 46 3.85 9.82 -4.27
CA GLU A 46 3.85 10.36 -5.62
C GLU A 46 5.10 9.93 -6.38
N ASP A 47 4.92 9.53 -7.63
CA ASP A 47 6.01 9.21 -8.53
C ASP A 47 5.78 9.89 -9.88
N GLY A 48 6.09 11.19 -9.92
CA GLY A 48 5.81 12.04 -11.08
C GLY A 48 4.31 12.17 -11.35
N ASP A 49 3.84 11.57 -12.44
CA ASP A 49 2.43 11.52 -12.84
C ASP A 49 1.69 10.26 -12.33
N SER A 50 2.43 9.31 -11.77
CA SER A 50 1.85 8.13 -11.13
C SER A 50 1.83 8.28 -9.61
N SER A 51 1.06 7.43 -8.94
CA SER A 51 1.01 7.37 -7.50
C SER A 51 0.91 5.93 -7.04
N VAL A 52 1.56 5.62 -5.94
CA VAL A 52 1.61 4.27 -5.38
C VAL A 52 0.92 4.27 -4.03
N LEU A 53 -0.12 3.45 -3.90
CA LEU A 53 -0.71 3.15 -2.61
C LEU A 53 0.08 2.03 -1.94
N ILE A 54 0.49 2.28 -0.71
CA ILE A 54 1.17 1.32 0.16
C ILE A 54 0.23 1.01 1.31
N ALA A 55 0.03 -0.26 1.65
CA ALA A 55 -0.73 -0.64 2.83
C ALA A 55 -0.06 -1.75 3.63
N GLY A 56 -0.06 -1.57 4.95
CA GLY A 56 0.48 -2.53 5.92
C GLY A 56 -0.64 -3.30 6.59
N THR A 57 -0.42 -4.61 6.75
CA THR A 57 -1.43 -5.54 7.24
C THR A 57 -1.05 -6.16 8.58
N THR A 58 -2.04 -6.76 9.23
CA THR A 58 -1.89 -7.42 10.54
C THR A 58 -1.04 -8.70 10.47
N ASN A 59 -0.83 -9.30 9.28
CA ASN A 59 0.00 -10.50 9.11
C ASN A 59 1.43 -10.19 8.62
N GLY A 60 1.83 -8.92 8.59
CA GLY A 60 3.18 -8.52 8.19
C GLY A 60 3.40 -8.35 6.70
N GLN A 61 2.34 -8.33 5.91
CA GLN A 61 2.44 -8.04 4.49
C GLN A 61 2.34 -6.55 4.24
N LEU A 62 3.28 -6.05 3.44
CA LEU A 62 3.16 -4.80 2.71
C LEU A 62 2.62 -5.10 1.33
N HIS A 63 1.57 -4.40 0.94
CA HIS A 63 1.00 -4.49 -0.39
C HIS A 63 1.17 -3.15 -1.10
N PHE A 64 1.42 -3.25 -2.41
CA PHE A 64 1.68 -2.10 -3.27
C PHE A 64 0.71 -2.12 -4.44
N TRP A 65 0.00 -1.02 -4.63
CA TRP A 65 -0.93 -0.84 -5.74
C TRP A 65 -0.57 0.40 -6.54
N ASP A 66 -0.70 0.30 -7.85
CA ASP A 66 -0.77 1.48 -8.69
C ASP A 66 -2.08 2.20 -8.40
N TRP A 67 -1.99 3.49 -8.08
CA TRP A 67 -3.15 4.30 -7.77
C TRP A 67 -4.08 4.31 -8.97
N SER A 68 -3.66 4.75 -10.15
CA SER A 68 -4.55 4.98 -11.29
C SER A 68 -5.37 3.76 -11.73
N SER A 69 -4.70 2.60 -11.88
CA SER A 69 -5.33 1.34 -12.31
C SER A 69 -5.97 0.56 -11.17
N GLY A 70 -5.51 0.73 -9.92
CA GLY A 70 -5.89 -0.11 -8.79
C GLY A 70 -5.27 -1.52 -8.85
N TYR A 71 -4.30 -1.74 -9.74
CA TYR A 71 -3.60 -3.02 -9.86
C TYR A 71 -2.60 -3.21 -8.73
N LYS A 72 -2.67 -4.37 -8.06
CA LYS A 72 -1.67 -4.78 -7.07
C LYS A 72 -0.46 -5.35 -7.78
N PHE A 73 0.64 -4.60 -7.83
CA PHE A 73 1.84 -5.02 -8.55
C PHE A 73 2.84 -5.78 -7.68
N ASP A 74 2.82 -5.57 -6.35
CA ASP A 74 3.76 -6.26 -5.47
C ASP A 74 3.17 -6.57 -4.08
N THR A 75 3.77 -7.55 -3.41
CA THR A 75 3.50 -7.93 -2.03
C THR A 75 4.78 -8.41 -1.37
N ILE A 76 5.18 -7.71 -0.31
CA ILE A 76 6.40 -8.00 0.45
C ILE A 76 6.00 -8.52 1.83
N GLN A 77 6.55 -9.67 2.23
CA GLN A 77 6.43 -10.17 3.59
C GLN A 77 7.56 -9.57 4.44
N SER A 78 7.20 -8.87 5.52
CA SER A 78 8.18 -8.40 6.50
C SER A 78 8.84 -9.58 7.21
N ARG A 79 10.13 -9.45 7.51
CA ARG A 79 10.91 -10.46 8.22
C ARG A 79 10.85 -10.19 9.72
N VAL A 80 10.39 -11.16 10.49
CA VAL A 80 10.31 -11.04 11.96
C VAL A 80 11.70 -10.93 12.59
N GLN A 81 11.84 -10.07 13.59
CA GLN A 81 13.10 -9.91 14.32
C GLN A 81 13.43 -11.16 15.17
N PRO A 82 14.70 -11.63 15.19
CA PRO A 82 15.12 -12.78 15.99
C PRO A 82 14.72 -12.71 17.47
N GLY A 83 13.94 -13.69 17.92
CA GLY A 83 13.42 -13.74 19.30
C GLY A 83 11.95 -13.33 19.44
N SER A 84 11.35 -12.82 18.36
CA SER A 84 9.90 -12.64 18.25
C SER A 84 9.24 -13.85 17.58
N LEU A 85 7.95 -14.05 17.84
CA LEU A 85 7.16 -15.14 17.24
C LEU A 85 6.73 -14.79 15.82
N GLU A 86 6.50 -15.79 14.96
CA GLU A 86 5.96 -15.56 13.61
C GLU A 86 4.61 -14.83 13.63
N SER A 87 3.81 -15.05 14.67
CA SER A 87 2.53 -14.36 14.88
C SER A 87 2.68 -12.87 15.21
N GLU A 88 3.87 -12.40 15.58
CA GLU A 88 4.16 -11.00 15.91
C GLU A 88 4.62 -10.18 14.69
N ASN A 89 4.34 -10.65 13.47
CA ASN A 89 4.78 -9.97 12.25
C ASN A 89 3.88 -8.77 11.86
N GLY A 90 2.90 -8.36 12.65
CA GLY A 90 1.92 -7.35 12.23
C GLY A 90 2.50 -5.94 12.00
N ILE A 91 2.00 -5.23 10.99
CA ILE A 91 2.34 -3.82 10.74
C ILE A 91 1.22 -2.95 11.30
N PHE A 92 1.56 -2.00 12.19
CA PHE A 92 0.58 -1.11 12.83
C PHE A 92 0.51 0.24 12.18
N CYS A 93 1.65 0.80 11.79
CA CYS A 93 1.72 2.10 11.14
C CYS A 93 2.75 2.10 10.03
N CYS A 94 2.52 2.96 9.04
CA CYS A 94 3.49 3.24 8.00
C CYS A 94 3.47 4.73 7.67
N ALA A 95 4.63 5.26 7.27
CA ALA A 95 4.78 6.64 6.84
C ALA A 95 5.89 6.74 5.80
N LEU A 96 5.70 7.63 4.82
CA LEU A 96 6.79 8.02 3.93
C LEU A 96 7.56 9.17 4.58
N ASP A 97 8.85 9.22 4.29
CA ASP A 97 9.65 10.38 4.61
C ASP A 97 9.29 11.56 3.69
N LYS A 98 9.74 12.78 4.01
CA LYS A 98 9.41 13.96 3.19
C LYS A 98 10.00 13.94 1.78
N SER A 99 11.06 13.16 1.55
CA SER A 99 11.61 12.97 0.21
C SER A 99 10.88 11.89 -0.59
N GLU A 100 9.97 11.14 0.05
CA GLU A 100 9.24 10.00 -0.52
C GLU A 100 10.15 8.87 -1.07
N THR A 101 11.41 8.83 -0.61
CA THR A 101 12.40 7.82 -1.00
C THR A 101 12.49 6.66 -0.02
N ARG A 102 11.91 6.81 1.18
CA ARG A 102 11.92 5.81 2.24
C ARG A 102 10.52 5.63 2.82
N LEU A 103 10.15 4.37 2.98
CA LEU A 103 8.98 3.97 3.75
C LEU A 103 9.44 3.50 5.13
N LEU A 104 8.78 3.99 6.16
CA LEU A 104 8.98 3.58 7.55
C LEU A 104 7.78 2.74 7.97
N THR A 105 8.02 1.56 8.56
CA THR A 105 6.97 0.71 9.14
C THR A 105 7.22 0.52 10.63
N GLY A 106 6.17 0.70 11.45
CA GLY A 106 6.17 0.33 12.86
C GLY A 106 5.49 -1.01 13.03
N GLU A 107 6.24 -2.01 13.50
CA GLU A 107 5.82 -3.41 13.50
C GLU A 107 5.65 -3.97 14.91
N CYS A 108 4.90 -5.06 15.02
CA CYS A 108 4.54 -5.69 16.29
C CYS A 108 5.72 -6.40 16.96
N ASP A 109 6.77 -6.72 16.20
CA ASP A 109 8.05 -7.25 16.70
C ASP A 109 8.93 -6.20 17.40
N LYS A 110 8.35 -5.04 17.72
CA LYS A 110 8.99 -3.90 18.42
C LYS A 110 10.10 -3.25 17.60
N THR A 111 10.08 -3.44 16.28
CA THR A 111 11.02 -2.80 15.36
C THR A 111 10.38 -1.68 14.55
N ILE A 112 11.24 -0.77 14.09
CA ILE A 112 10.92 0.14 12.99
C ILE A 112 11.76 -0.33 11.80
N LYS A 113 11.11 -0.70 10.71
CA LYS A 113 11.81 -1.09 9.48
C LYS A 113 11.78 0.04 8.47
N VAL A 114 12.91 0.22 7.79
CA VAL A 114 13.11 1.26 6.78
C VAL A 114 13.28 0.56 5.44
N TRP A 115 12.41 0.91 4.51
CA TRP A 115 12.37 0.34 3.17
C TRP A 115 12.84 1.40 2.17
N LYS A 116 13.56 0.95 1.14
CA LYS A 116 13.94 1.75 -0.02
C LYS A 116 13.49 1.05 -1.28
N MET A 117 13.28 1.81 -2.36
CA MET A 117 13.08 1.22 -3.68
C MET A 117 14.34 0.50 -4.14
N ASP A 118 14.14 -0.55 -4.91
CA ASP A 118 15.23 -1.23 -5.59
C ASP A 118 15.59 -0.44 -6.85
N GLU A 119 16.85 -0.01 -6.94
CA GLU A 119 17.37 0.76 -8.09
C GLU A 119 17.74 -0.17 -9.26
N GLU A 120 17.87 -1.48 -9.00
CA GLU A 120 18.20 -2.50 -10.00
C GLU A 120 16.96 -3.17 -10.60
N ALA A 121 15.77 -2.84 -10.10
CA ALA A 121 14.51 -3.38 -10.62
C ALA A 121 14.27 -2.90 -12.05
N THR A 122 14.07 -3.84 -12.97
CA THR A 122 13.73 -3.61 -14.38
C THR A 122 12.42 -4.31 -14.71
N GLU A 123 11.80 -3.95 -15.82
CA GLU A 123 10.60 -4.62 -16.30
C GLU A 123 10.83 -6.11 -16.60
N GLU A 124 12.08 -6.53 -16.84
CA GLU A 124 12.44 -7.92 -17.04
C GLU A 124 12.58 -8.70 -15.72
N SER A 125 13.14 -8.06 -14.68
CA SER A 125 13.26 -8.70 -13.36
C SER A 125 11.94 -8.71 -12.59
N HIS A 126 11.11 -7.67 -12.75
CA HIS A 126 9.80 -7.53 -12.14
C HIS A 126 8.72 -7.22 -13.20
N PRO A 127 8.34 -8.21 -14.03
CA PRO A 127 7.38 -7.99 -15.11
C PRO A 127 5.98 -7.70 -14.56
N VAL A 128 5.41 -6.59 -15.00
CA VAL A 128 4.04 -6.21 -14.67
C VAL A 128 3.07 -7.10 -15.44
N GLN A 129 2.58 -8.16 -14.79
CA GLN A 129 1.56 -9.04 -15.36
C GLN A 129 0.15 -8.46 -15.21
N TRP A 130 -0.05 -7.24 -15.72
CA TRP A 130 -1.36 -6.59 -15.67
C TRP A 130 -2.25 -7.09 -16.81
N LYS A 131 -3.39 -7.66 -16.45
CA LYS A 131 -4.49 -7.92 -17.37
C LYS A 131 -5.66 -7.04 -16.95
N PRO A 132 -6.15 -6.12 -17.80
CA PRO A 132 -7.27 -5.25 -17.44
C PRO A 132 -8.49 -6.13 -17.14
N SER A 133 -8.88 -6.19 -15.86
CA SER A 133 -10.09 -6.89 -15.46
C SER A 133 -11.31 -6.01 -15.73
N ARG A 134 -12.38 -6.60 -16.28
CA ARG A 134 -13.67 -5.93 -16.47
C ARG A 134 -14.34 -5.48 -15.15
N SER A 135 -13.76 -5.82 -13.99
CA SER A 135 -14.33 -5.59 -12.67
C SER A 135 -13.99 -4.24 -12.06
N VAL A 136 -13.00 -3.50 -12.58
CA VAL A 136 -12.70 -2.14 -12.10
C VAL A 136 -13.75 -1.17 -12.66
N LYS A 137 -14.85 -1.03 -11.93
CA LYS A 137 -15.85 0.02 -12.18
C LYS A 137 -15.47 1.25 -11.36
N ARG A 138 -15.19 2.36 -12.04
CA ARG A 138 -15.30 3.70 -11.43
C ARG A 138 -16.78 4.05 -11.37
N TYR A 139 -17.25 4.46 -10.20
CA TYR A 139 -18.64 4.82 -9.92
C TYR A 139 -18.83 6.34 -9.93
#